data_AF-A0A2M8Q8G0-F1
#
_entry.id   AF-A0A2M8Q8G0-F1
#
_cell.length_a   1.000
_cell.length_b   1.000
_cell.length_c   1.000
_cell.angle_alpha   90.00
_cell.angle_beta   90.00
_cell.angle_gamma   90.00
#
_symmetry.space_group_name_H-M   'P 1'
#
loop_
_entity.id
_entity.type
_entity.pdbx_description
1 polymer ?
#
loop_
_entity_poly.entity_id
_entity_poly.type
_entity_poly.pdbx_seq_one_letter_code
_entity_poly.pdbx_strand_id
1 'polypeptide(L)' 'PQGHPALRGGVAVNDAFQPVDAAGNVVYANLWAAGGLLAHADPIAERSLEGVAIASAVAAVEAIKLGSFAHA' A
#
# COMPACT_ATOMS: atom_id res chain seq x y z
N PRO A 1 6.44 -19.29 -14.75
CA PRO A 1 6.35 -19.65 -13.31
C PRO A 1 5.19 -18.89 -12.65
N GLN A 2 4.40 -19.52 -11.77
CA GLN A 2 3.15 -18.96 -11.24
C GLN A 2 3.30 -18.06 -9.99
N GLY A 3 4.54 -17.72 -9.58
CA GLY A 3 4.82 -16.98 -8.34
C GLY A 3 4.77 -17.87 -7.09
N HIS A 4 5.22 -17.35 -5.94
CA HIS A 4 5.16 -18.06 -4.65
C HIS A 4 4.12 -17.40 -3.76
N PRO A 5 3.13 -18.12 -3.17
CA PRO A 5 2.03 -17.50 -2.42
C PRO A 5 2.46 -16.54 -1.30
N ALA A 6 3.58 -16.82 -0.63
CA ALA A 6 4.13 -15.94 0.40
C ALA A 6 4.47 -14.53 -0.12
N LEU A 7 4.72 -14.36 -1.42
CA LEU A 7 5.03 -13.06 -2.04
C LEU A 7 3.79 -12.17 -2.24
N ARG A 8 2.58 -12.71 -2.00
CA ARG A 8 1.33 -11.94 -1.94
C ARG A 8 0.97 -11.48 -0.53
N GLY A 9 1.77 -11.87 0.47
CA GLY A 9 1.61 -11.41 1.84
C GLY A 9 2.04 -9.95 1.99
N GLY A 10 1.41 -9.24 2.93
CA GLY A 10 1.73 -7.85 3.20
C GLY A 10 0.66 -7.19 4.06
N VAL A 11 0.63 -5.87 4.04
CA VAL A 11 -0.34 -5.00 4.70
C VAL A 11 -1.50 -4.74 3.74
N ALA A 12 -2.71 -5.11 4.14
CA ALA A 12 -3.92 -4.69 3.43
C ALA A 12 -4.13 -3.18 3.65
N VAL A 13 -4.47 -2.46 2.59
CA VAL A 13 -4.66 -1.00 2.63
C VAL A 13 -5.97 -0.58 1.97
N ASN A 14 -6.47 0.60 2.33
CA ASN A 14 -7.54 1.27 1.59
C ASN A 14 -6.99 2.00 0.34
N ASP A 15 -7.87 2.69 -0.39
CA ASP A 15 -7.51 3.46 -1.60
C ASP A 15 -6.55 4.63 -1.32
N ALA A 16 -6.49 5.08 -0.07
CA ALA A 16 -5.56 6.10 0.38
C ALA A 16 -4.23 5.52 0.88
N PHE A 17 -3.97 4.22 0.67
CA PHE A 17 -2.77 3.49 1.10
C PHE A 17 -2.58 3.40 2.63
N GLN A 18 -3.65 3.54 3.41
CA GLN A 18 -3.62 3.38 4.86
C GLN A 18 -3.88 1.92 5.27
N PRO A 19 -3.17 1.36 6.27
CA PRO A 19 -3.40 0.02 6.76
C PRO A 19 -4.82 -0.18 7.31
N VAL A 20 -5.46 -1.29 6.94
CA VAL A 20 -6.81 -1.64 7.37
C VAL A 20 -6.88 -2.97 8.11
N ASP A 21 -7.88 -3.09 8.99
CA ASP A 21 -8.25 -4.36 9.62
C ASP A 21 -9.08 -5.25 8.67
N ALA A 22 -9.52 -6.41 9.14
CA ALA A 22 -10.33 -7.35 8.37
C ALA A 22 -11.72 -6.81 7.97
N ALA A 23 -12.21 -5.76 8.64
CA ALA A 23 -13.47 -5.08 8.32
C ALA A 23 -13.25 -3.86 7.41
N GLY A 24 -12.00 -3.53 7.07
CA GLY A 24 -11.66 -2.38 6.23
C GLY A 24 -11.49 -1.07 7.00
N ASN A 25 -11.49 -1.10 8.35
CA ASN A 25 -11.28 0.12 9.14
C ASN A 25 -9.81 0.49 9.19
N VAL A 26 -9.50 1.78 9.10
CA VAL A 26 -8.13 2.29 9.26
C VAL A 26 -7.64 2.00 10.69
N VAL A 27 -6.50 1.30 10.80
CA VAL A 27 -5.93 0.90 12.09
C VAL A 27 -5.14 2.04 12.73
N TYR A 28 -4.42 2.82 11.90
CA TYR A 28 -3.61 3.96 12.34
C TYR A 28 -3.84 5.16 11.42
N ALA A 29 -4.30 6.28 11.98
CA ALA A 29 -4.65 7.46 11.20
C ALA A 29 -3.44 8.15 10.53
N ASN A 30 -2.24 7.89 11.02
CA ASN A 30 -0.98 8.53 10.61
C ASN A 30 0.01 7.56 9.94
N LEU A 31 -0.45 6.42 9.43
CA LEU A 31 0.39 5.42 8.78
C LEU A 31 -0.08 5.14 7.35
N TRP A 32 0.89 4.94 6.46
CA TRP A 32 0.69 4.56 5.06
C TRP A 32 1.69 3.47 4.67
N ALA A 33 1.31 2.60 3.74
CA ALA A 33 2.17 1.54 3.21
C ALA A 33 2.37 1.71 1.70
N ALA A 34 3.56 1.32 1.22
CA ALA A 34 3.92 1.39 -0.19
C ALA A 34 4.90 0.27 -0.56
N GLY A 35 5.03 0.01 -1.85
CA GLY A 35 5.94 -0.96 -2.44
C GLY A 35 5.71 -2.38 -1.95
N GLY A 36 6.79 -3.10 -1.65
CA GLY A 36 6.74 -4.51 -1.21
C GLY A 36 6.05 -4.76 0.13
N LEU A 37 5.60 -3.71 0.83
CA LEU A 37 4.75 -3.86 2.02
C LEU A 37 3.30 -4.19 1.66
N LEU A 38 2.85 -3.95 0.42
CA LEU A 38 1.46 -4.11 0.03
C LEU A 38 1.07 -5.58 -0.10
N ALA A 39 -0.07 -5.95 0.48
CA ALA A 39 -0.66 -7.27 0.30
C ALA A 39 -1.27 -7.45 -1.09
N HIS A 40 -1.55 -8.71 -1.44
CA HIS A 40 -2.38 -9.13 -2.58
C HIS A 40 -1.79 -8.90 -3.98
N ALA A 41 -0.56 -8.42 -4.09
CA ALA A 41 0.21 -8.32 -5.34
C ALA A 41 1.44 -9.24 -5.31
N ASP A 42 1.95 -9.68 -6.47
CA ASP A 42 3.27 -10.33 -6.59
C ASP A 42 4.11 -9.57 -7.63
N PRO A 43 4.75 -8.45 -7.23
CA PRO A 43 5.46 -7.57 -8.17
C PRO A 43 6.68 -8.24 -8.84
N ILE A 44 7.20 -9.31 -8.25
CA ILE A 44 8.30 -10.10 -8.83
C ILE A 44 7.77 -10.91 -10.01
N ALA A 45 6.66 -11.64 -9.83
CA ALA A 45 6.03 -12.41 -10.90
C ALA A 45 5.46 -11.52 -12.01
N GLU A 46 4.91 -10.37 -11.65
CA GLU A 46 4.38 -9.35 -12.56
C GLU A 46 5.47 -8.56 -13.29
N ARG A 47 6.72 -8.61 -12.82
CA ARG A 47 7.87 -7.81 -13.30
C ARG A 47 7.63 -6.31 -13.19
N SER A 48 6.98 -5.92 -12.10
CA SER A 48 6.53 -4.55 -11.84
C SER A 48 7.17 -3.92 -10.60
N LEU A 49 8.06 -4.63 -9.89
CA LEU A 49 8.78 -4.23 -8.66
C LEU A 49 8.94 -2.71 -8.46
N GLU A 50 9.87 -2.08 -9.17
CA GLU A 50 10.19 -0.65 -9.00
C GLU A 50 9.01 0.23 -9.40
N GLY A 51 8.24 -0.18 -10.42
CA GLY A 51 7.02 0.52 -10.82
C GLY A 51 5.99 0.58 -9.71
N VAL A 52 5.71 -0.55 -9.05
CA VAL A 52 4.82 -0.63 -7.89
C VAL A 52 5.37 0.21 -6.74
N ALA A 53 6.67 0.10 -6.45
CA ALA A 53 7.30 0.85 -5.37
C ALA A 53 7.17 2.37 -5.57
N ILE A 54 7.51 2.87 -6.77
CA ILE A 54 7.45 4.31 -7.07
C ILE A 54 6.01 4.80 -7.12
N ALA A 55 5.13 4.10 -7.84
CA ALA A 55 3.74 4.54 -8.02
C ALA A 55 2.97 4.59 -6.70
N SER A 56 3.09 3.55 -5.87
CA SER A 56 2.44 3.52 -4.56
C SER A 56 3.05 4.52 -3.58
N ALA A 57 4.36 4.77 -3.63
CA ALA A 57 4.98 5.81 -2.80
C ALA A 57 4.45 7.21 -3.15
N VAL A 58 4.32 7.52 -4.45
CA VAL A 58 3.71 8.79 -4.90
C VAL A 58 2.27 8.89 -4.41
N ALA A 59 1.47 7.84 -4.59
CA ALA A 59 0.07 7.84 -4.15
C ALA A 59 -0.08 8.02 -2.63
N ALA A 60 0.73 7.31 -1.83
CA ALA A 60 0.74 7.44 -0.38
C ALA A 60 1.14 8.85 0.08
N VAL A 61 2.16 9.45 -0.56
CA VAL A 61 2.59 10.83 -0.24
C VAL A 61 1.52 11.85 -0.60
N GLU A 62 0.83 11.69 -1.73
CA GLU A 62 -0.29 12.57 -2.07
C GLU A 62 -1.45 12.42 -1.07
N ALA A 63 -1.75 11.20 -0.60
CA ALA A 63 -2.73 10.98 0.46
C ALA A 63 -2.33 11.65 1.80
N ILE A 64 -1.05 11.57 2.18
CA ILE A 64 -0.50 12.26 3.35
C ILE A 64 -0.70 13.77 3.24
N LYS A 65 -0.38 14.35 2.08
CA LYS A 65 -0.54 15.78 1.82
C LYS A 65 -2.00 16.21 1.97
N LEU A 66 -2.92 15.48 1.34
CA LEU A 66 -4.36 15.77 1.42
C LEU A 66 -4.91 15.67 2.86
N GLY A 67 -4.48 14.66 3.63
CA GLY A 67 -4.86 14.51 5.04
C GLY A 67 -4.28 15.59 5.97
N SER A 68 -3.07 16.07 5.67
CA SER A 68 -2.39 17.14 6.42
C SER A 68 -3.13 18.48 6.37
N PHE A 69 -3.85 18.76 5.28
CA PHE A 69 -4.65 19.99 5.14
C PHE A 69 -6.05 19.90 5.77
N ALA A 70 -6.48 18.72 6.23
CA ALA A 70 -7.79 18.57 6.88
C ALA A 70 -7.76 18.95 8.39
N HIS A 71 -6.58 19.17 8.96
CA HIS A 71 -6.38 19.51 10.37
C HIS A 71 -5.78 20.93 10.60
N ALA A 72 -5.77 21.79 9.57
CA ALA A 72 -5.33 23.19 9.64
C ALA A 72 -6.49 24.14 9.36
#